data_AF-A0A3N5M0J9-F1
#
_entry.id   AF-A0A3N5M0J9-F1
#
_cell.length_a   1.000
_cell.length_b   1.000
_cell.length_c   1.000
_cell.angle_alpha   90.00
_cell.angle_beta   90.00
_cell.angle_gamma   90.00
#
_symmetry.space_group_name_H-M   'P 1'
#
loop_
_entity.id
_entity.type
_entity.pdbx_description
1 polymer ?
#
loop_
_entity_poly.entity_id
_entity_poly.type
_entity_poly.pdbx_seq_one_letter_code
_entity_poly.pdbx_strand_id
1 'polypeptide(L)'
;MTTGHDPFRARSVLRTPLGDRTVFRLDAVRDMGDVDALPYSIKVLLESVLRKHDGRTVGDEDVRAVAQYDASKVGEAEIAFKPGRVILQDFTGVPAVVDLAAMRDAVVRMTGDPAAAARVNPQVQADLVIDHSVQVDVFNSPLALKINSQLEFERNRERYEFLKWGQSAFARFRVVPPATGIVHQVNLEYLAKVVWDEDGVLFPDSLVGTDSHTTMINGLGVVGWGVGGIEAEAVMVGQPIYMLLPEVVGFRLPGALGEGATATDLVLGVTEMLRSHGVVGKFVEFYGPGFASMPVANRATIANMAPEYGATIGYFPVDEMVLDYLRLTGRDEDLVETVELYCREQGLWRDDARSVTYSSELELDLATVRPSLAGPRRPQDRVDLDRVKVQWRSDLESGLRPPGAVAGARAPVSCEGSSFALGDGDVVIAAITSCTNTSNPDVMMGAGLVARNARQRGLDRKPWVKTSLAPGSKVVTDYLDRSGLMHDLEAVGFYVVGYGCTSCIGNSGPLPDEIAIAVRDHQLVVASVLS
;
A
#
# COMPACT_ATOMS: atom_id res chain seq x y z
N MET A 1 -24.38 2.02 23.99
CA MET A 1 -25.40 1.90 22.92
C MET A 1 -24.74 1.12 21.79
N THR A 2 -25.19 -0.01 21.26
CA THR A 2 -26.07 -1.10 21.70
C THR A 2 -25.18 -2.23 22.20
N THR A 3 -25.56 -2.90 23.29
CA THR A 3 -24.96 -4.20 23.62
C THR A 3 -25.23 -5.15 22.46
N GLY A 4 -24.19 -5.49 21.68
CA GLY A 4 -24.31 -6.41 20.57
C GLY A 4 -25.00 -7.70 21.00
N HIS A 5 -25.80 -8.25 20.10
CA HIS A 5 -26.38 -9.57 20.28
C HIS A 5 -25.19 -10.56 20.29
N ASP A 6 -24.96 -11.27 21.40
CA ASP A 6 -23.84 -12.23 21.55
C ASP A 6 -24.38 -13.66 21.72
N PRO A 7 -24.98 -14.26 20.68
CA PRO A 7 -25.60 -15.58 20.77
C PRO A 7 -24.55 -16.68 20.93
N PHE A 8 -23.31 -16.43 20.52
CA PHE A 8 -22.19 -17.35 20.59
C PHE A 8 -21.40 -17.24 21.90
N ARG A 9 -21.74 -16.30 22.79
CA ARG A 9 -21.04 -16.03 24.06
C ARG A 9 -19.54 -15.78 23.85
N ALA A 10 -19.20 -15.09 22.75
CA ALA A 10 -17.84 -14.76 22.40
C ALA A 10 -17.27 -13.65 23.26
N ARG A 11 -18.12 -12.84 23.91
CA ARG A 11 -17.69 -11.71 24.72
C ARG A 11 -16.90 -12.16 25.95
N SER A 12 -15.69 -11.64 26.10
CA SER A 12 -14.81 -11.85 27.26
C SER A 12 -14.13 -10.54 27.67
N VAL A 13 -13.43 -10.56 28.80
CA VAL A 13 -12.59 -9.47 29.28
C VAL A 13 -11.13 -9.85 29.14
N LEU A 14 -10.36 -9.00 28.47
CA LEU A 14 -8.90 -9.08 28.42
C LEU A 14 -8.33 -7.95 29.28
N ARG A 15 -7.37 -8.29 30.14
CA ARG A 15 -6.62 -7.28 30.93
C ARG A 15 -5.43 -6.82 30.11
N THR A 16 -5.32 -5.51 29.89
CA THR A 16 -4.20 -4.91 29.16
C THR A 16 -3.69 -3.68 29.91
N PRO A 17 -2.53 -3.11 29.53
CA PRO A 17 -2.05 -1.85 30.10
C PRO A 17 -3.03 -0.68 29.93
N LEU A 18 -3.86 -0.71 28.88
CA LEU A 18 -4.92 0.27 28.67
C LEU A 18 -6.10 0.10 29.66
N GLY A 19 -6.10 -0.96 30.46
CA GLY A 19 -7.14 -1.35 31.42
C GLY A 19 -7.93 -2.58 30.97
N ASP A 20 -8.99 -2.92 31.69
CA ASP A 20 -9.88 -4.00 31.30
C ASP A 20 -10.61 -3.64 29.99
N ARG A 21 -10.55 -4.54 29.02
CA ARG A 21 -11.18 -4.37 27.71
C ARG A 21 -12.04 -5.54 27.32
N THR A 22 -13.12 -5.25 26.61
CA THR A 22 -13.97 -6.29 26.01
C THR A 22 -13.31 -6.83 24.75
N VAL A 23 -13.30 -8.15 24.59
CA VAL A 23 -12.90 -8.85 23.37
C VAL A 23 -14.00 -9.83 22.94
N PHE A 24 -14.03 -10.21 21.67
CA PHE A 24 -14.89 -11.27 21.14
C PHE A 24 -14.00 -12.43 20.72
N ARG A 25 -13.95 -13.49 21.53
CA ARG A 25 -12.97 -14.57 21.38
C ARG A 25 -13.35 -15.53 20.25
N LEU A 26 -12.39 -15.82 19.37
CA LEU A 26 -12.61 -16.78 18.27
C LEU A 26 -12.83 -18.21 18.79
N ASP A 27 -12.32 -18.53 19.99
CA ASP A 27 -12.47 -19.86 20.57
C ASP A 27 -13.93 -20.24 20.92
N ALA A 28 -14.83 -19.26 20.96
CA ALA A 28 -16.25 -19.45 21.25
C ALA A 28 -16.99 -20.28 20.19
N VAL A 29 -16.42 -20.45 18.99
CA VAL A 29 -17.00 -21.24 17.89
C VAL A 29 -16.18 -22.49 17.55
N ARG A 30 -15.26 -22.93 18.42
CA ARG A 30 -14.45 -24.16 18.23
C ARG A 30 -15.28 -25.43 18.03
N ASP A 31 -16.49 -25.47 18.59
CA ASP A 31 -17.40 -26.61 18.39
C ASP A 31 -18.00 -26.66 16.97
N MET A 32 -17.87 -25.58 16.18
CA MET A 32 -18.38 -25.49 14.82
C MET A 32 -17.34 -25.85 13.76
N GLY A 33 -16.06 -25.61 14.04
CA GLY A 33 -14.95 -25.87 13.12
C GLY A 33 -13.59 -25.63 13.76
N ASP A 34 -12.53 -26.03 13.07
CA ASP A 34 -11.15 -25.91 13.56
C ASP A 34 -10.62 -24.48 13.37
N VAL A 35 -10.92 -23.62 14.35
CA VAL A 35 -10.46 -22.22 14.40
C VAL A 35 -8.93 -22.10 14.37
N ASP A 36 -8.19 -23.10 14.87
CA ASP A 36 -6.74 -23.05 14.85
C ASP A 36 -6.19 -23.29 13.44
N ALA A 37 -6.81 -24.16 12.64
CA ALA A 37 -6.41 -24.43 11.25
C ALA A 37 -6.78 -23.32 10.25
N LEU A 38 -7.65 -22.37 10.61
CA LEU A 38 -8.02 -21.27 9.72
C LEU A 38 -6.81 -20.41 9.34
N PRO A 39 -6.74 -19.91 8.08
CA PRO A 39 -5.82 -18.84 7.73
C PRO A 39 -6.02 -17.60 8.61
N TYR A 40 -4.94 -16.92 8.94
CA TYR A 40 -4.98 -15.74 9.82
C TYR A 40 -5.87 -14.64 9.26
N SER A 41 -5.86 -14.43 7.93
CA SER A 41 -6.76 -13.48 7.29
C SER A 41 -8.25 -13.84 7.49
N ILE A 42 -8.60 -15.13 7.52
CA ILE A 42 -9.98 -15.60 7.76
C ILE A 42 -10.37 -15.42 9.23
N LYS A 43 -9.42 -15.57 10.17
CA LYS A 43 -9.65 -15.27 11.60
C LYS A 43 -10.04 -13.81 11.84
N VAL A 44 -9.50 -12.87 11.07
CA VAL A 44 -9.91 -11.45 11.13
C VAL A 44 -11.35 -11.26 10.64
N LEU A 45 -11.77 -11.97 9.59
CA LEU A 45 -13.17 -11.96 9.14
C LEU A 45 -14.09 -12.57 10.20
N LEU A 46 -13.67 -13.66 10.86
CA LEU A 46 -14.40 -14.32 11.93
C LEU A 46 -14.62 -13.38 13.13
N GLU A 47 -13.59 -12.63 13.53
CA GLU A 47 -13.69 -11.62 14.58
C GLU A 47 -14.74 -10.58 14.23
N SER A 48 -14.72 -10.06 13.00
CA SER A 48 -15.65 -9.03 12.55
C SER A 48 -17.09 -9.52 12.63
N VAL A 49 -17.39 -10.72 12.12
CA VAL A 49 -18.77 -11.24 12.13
C VAL A 49 -19.26 -11.57 13.54
N LEU A 50 -18.37 -12.02 14.44
CA LEU A 50 -18.71 -12.25 15.84
C LEU A 50 -19.02 -10.95 16.58
N ARG A 51 -18.13 -9.95 16.47
CA ARG A 51 -18.28 -8.67 17.17
C ARG A 51 -19.43 -7.82 16.64
N LYS A 52 -19.70 -7.89 15.32
CA LYS A 52 -20.71 -7.07 14.65
C LYS A 52 -22.06 -7.75 14.48
N HIS A 53 -22.25 -8.94 15.07
CA HIS A 53 -23.53 -9.65 15.07
C HIS A 53 -24.65 -8.77 15.63
N ASP A 54 -25.70 -8.58 14.83
CA ASP A 54 -26.86 -7.78 15.18
C ASP A 54 -28.18 -8.49 14.89
N GLY A 55 -28.11 -9.76 14.46
CA GLY A 55 -29.27 -10.60 14.12
C GLY A 55 -30.03 -10.14 12.88
N ARG A 56 -29.50 -9.17 12.11
CA ARG A 56 -30.18 -8.61 10.94
C ARG A 56 -29.26 -8.44 9.73
N THR A 57 -28.22 -7.64 9.88
CA THR A 57 -27.22 -7.36 8.84
C THR A 57 -26.05 -8.32 8.95
N VAL A 58 -25.64 -8.66 10.18
CA VAL A 58 -24.69 -9.73 10.45
C VAL A 58 -25.41 -10.75 11.33
N GLY A 59 -25.65 -11.93 10.78
CA GLY A 59 -26.46 -12.98 11.38
C GLY A 59 -25.65 -14.23 11.77
N ASP A 60 -26.36 -15.23 12.26
CA ASP A 60 -25.73 -16.50 12.63
C ASP A 60 -25.13 -17.24 11.43
N GLU A 61 -25.69 -17.05 10.25
CA GLU A 61 -25.22 -17.69 9.01
C GLU A 61 -23.84 -17.19 8.62
N ASP A 62 -23.56 -15.89 8.76
CA ASP A 62 -22.23 -15.32 8.54
C ASP A 62 -21.18 -15.97 9.46
N VAL A 63 -21.49 -16.08 10.76
CA VAL A 63 -20.58 -16.68 11.74
C VAL A 63 -20.33 -18.15 11.43
N ARG A 64 -21.39 -18.92 11.10
CA ARG A 64 -21.25 -20.33 10.72
C ARG A 64 -20.44 -20.50 9.44
N ALA A 65 -20.67 -19.67 8.43
CA ALA A 65 -19.94 -19.72 7.16
C ALA A 65 -18.44 -19.56 7.37
N VAL A 66 -18.02 -18.57 8.18
CA VAL A 66 -16.59 -18.35 8.46
C VAL A 66 -16.02 -19.43 9.38
N ALA A 67 -16.74 -19.82 10.44
CA ALA A 67 -16.25 -20.83 11.40
C ALA A 67 -16.10 -22.22 10.78
N GLN A 68 -16.90 -22.54 9.76
CA GLN A 68 -16.88 -23.81 9.04
C GLN A 68 -16.07 -23.75 7.73
N TYR A 69 -15.21 -22.74 7.58
CA TYR A 69 -14.38 -22.57 6.39
C TYR A 69 -13.57 -23.84 6.09
N ASP A 70 -13.70 -24.35 4.87
CA ASP A 70 -12.98 -25.50 4.35
C ASP A 70 -12.14 -25.06 3.14
N ALA A 71 -10.82 -25.02 3.33
CA ALA A 71 -9.89 -24.61 2.30
C ALA A 71 -9.92 -25.50 1.04
N SER A 72 -10.33 -26.77 1.17
CA SER A 72 -10.44 -27.71 0.05
C SER A 72 -11.70 -27.48 -0.81
N LYS A 73 -12.69 -26.77 -0.25
CA LYS A 73 -13.97 -26.51 -0.89
C LYS A 73 -14.57 -25.19 -0.40
N VAL A 74 -13.89 -24.10 -0.73
CA VAL A 74 -14.40 -22.75 -0.46
C VAL A 74 -15.68 -22.57 -1.27
N GLY A 75 -16.82 -22.59 -0.58
CA GLY A 75 -18.13 -22.51 -1.21
C GLY A 75 -18.47 -21.10 -1.68
N GLU A 76 -19.67 -20.92 -2.23
CA GLU A 76 -20.21 -19.62 -2.65
C GLU A 76 -20.89 -18.87 -1.49
N ALA A 77 -20.44 -19.12 -0.26
CA ALA A 77 -21.01 -18.47 0.92
C ALA A 77 -20.60 -17.00 0.92
N GLU A 78 -21.60 -16.13 0.93
CA GLU A 78 -21.45 -14.68 1.10
C GLU A 78 -21.48 -14.33 2.58
N ILE A 79 -20.62 -13.40 2.99
CA ILE A 79 -20.55 -12.89 4.36
C ILE A 79 -20.66 -11.35 4.37
N ALA A 80 -21.24 -10.82 5.44
CA ALA A 80 -21.27 -9.39 5.73
C ALA A 80 -20.03 -8.96 6.54
N PHE A 81 -19.00 -8.45 5.87
CA PHE A 81 -17.80 -7.92 6.51
C PHE A 81 -17.92 -6.42 6.82
N LYS A 82 -17.64 -6.01 8.06
CA LYS A 82 -17.65 -4.59 8.47
C LYS A 82 -16.24 -4.17 8.90
N PRO A 83 -15.45 -3.54 8.00
CA PRO A 83 -14.10 -3.08 8.30
C PRO A 83 -14.07 -2.14 9.52
N GLY A 84 -12.92 -2.10 10.21
CA GLY A 84 -12.71 -1.22 11.36
C GLY A 84 -12.61 0.27 11.00
N ARG A 85 -12.13 0.61 9.80
CA ARG A 85 -11.95 1.98 9.31
C ARG A 85 -11.92 2.06 7.78
N VAL A 86 -11.87 3.29 7.27
CA VAL A 86 -11.71 3.60 5.84
C VAL A 86 -10.51 4.53 5.65
N ILE A 87 -9.76 4.35 4.56
CA ILE A 87 -8.70 5.29 4.15
C ILE A 87 -8.96 5.85 2.75
N LEU A 88 -8.66 7.11 2.52
CA LEU A 88 -8.84 7.79 1.23
C LEU A 88 -7.58 8.56 0.85
N GLN A 89 -7.49 8.87 -0.44
CA GLN A 89 -6.53 9.81 -1.01
C GLN A 89 -7.27 10.93 -1.77
N ASP A 90 -6.64 12.05 -2.12
CA ASP A 90 -7.36 13.25 -2.58
C ASP A 90 -8.05 13.15 -3.96
N PHE A 91 -7.61 12.30 -4.89
CA PHE A 91 -8.29 12.08 -6.17
C PHE A 91 -9.64 11.38 -6.00
N THR A 92 -9.72 10.37 -5.12
CA THR A 92 -10.97 9.62 -4.87
C THR A 92 -11.73 10.13 -3.65
N GLY A 93 -11.06 10.83 -2.75
CA GLY A 93 -11.64 11.41 -1.55
C GLY A 93 -12.42 12.70 -1.80
N VAL A 94 -12.01 13.52 -2.79
CA VAL A 94 -12.82 14.66 -3.23
C VAL A 94 -14.22 14.21 -3.69
N PRO A 95 -14.37 13.29 -4.67
CA PRO A 95 -15.69 12.83 -5.07
C PRO A 95 -16.44 12.15 -3.92
N ALA A 96 -15.77 11.37 -3.06
CA ALA A 96 -16.45 10.76 -1.91
C ALA A 96 -17.05 11.79 -0.92
N VAL A 97 -16.35 12.90 -0.67
CA VAL A 97 -16.89 13.98 0.17
C VAL A 97 -18.01 14.74 -0.55
N VAL A 98 -17.95 14.88 -1.88
CA VAL A 98 -19.06 15.41 -2.69
C VAL A 98 -20.29 14.50 -2.56
N ASP A 99 -20.13 13.19 -2.64
CA ASP A 99 -21.23 12.23 -2.56
C ASP A 99 -21.86 12.21 -1.17
N LEU A 100 -21.06 12.29 -0.09
CA LEU A 100 -21.57 12.47 1.28
C LEU A 100 -22.35 13.78 1.44
N ALA A 101 -21.90 14.88 0.82
CA ALA A 101 -22.62 16.15 0.83
C ALA A 101 -23.95 16.05 0.05
N ALA A 102 -23.92 15.43 -1.12
CA ALA A 102 -25.11 15.21 -1.95
C ALA A 102 -26.13 14.27 -1.27
N MET A 103 -25.65 13.25 -0.54
CA MET A 103 -26.47 12.36 0.29
C MET A 103 -27.17 13.13 1.42
N ARG A 104 -26.47 14.08 2.07
CA ARG A 104 -27.11 14.97 3.06
C ARG A 104 -28.26 15.77 2.44
N ASP A 105 -28.03 16.39 1.30
CA ASP A 105 -29.08 17.13 0.58
C ASP A 105 -30.26 16.22 0.18
N ALA A 106 -29.97 15.01 -0.27
CA ALA A 106 -30.99 14.03 -0.63
C ALA A 106 -31.86 13.63 0.56
N VAL A 107 -31.24 13.34 1.71
CA VAL A 107 -31.97 12.99 2.95
C VAL A 107 -32.88 14.14 3.37
N VAL A 108 -32.41 15.39 3.33
CA VAL A 108 -33.24 16.57 3.67
C VAL A 108 -34.41 16.71 2.71
N ARG A 109 -34.20 16.53 1.40
CA ARG A 109 -35.30 16.55 0.41
C ARG A 109 -36.34 15.47 0.67
N MET A 110 -35.92 14.28 1.10
CA MET A 110 -36.81 13.14 1.36
C MET A 110 -37.60 13.28 2.66
N THR A 111 -36.96 13.80 3.72
CA THR A 111 -37.59 13.87 5.05
C THR A 111 -38.27 15.21 5.32
N GLY A 112 -37.87 16.28 4.61
CA GLY A 112 -38.24 17.65 4.95
C GLY A 112 -37.60 18.19 6.24
N ASP A 113 -36.70 17.42 6.86
CA ASP A 113 -36.05 17.75 8.13
C ASP A 113 -34.53 17.96 7.93
N PRO A 114 -34.03 19.20 8.05
CA PRO A 114 -32.60 19.50 7.98
C PRO A 114 -31.74 18.72 9.00
N ALA A 115 -32.29 18.40 10.17
CA ALA A 115 -31.56 17.64 11.19
C ALA A 115 -31.26 16.20 10.75
N ALA A 116 -32.06 15.64 9.84
CA ALA A 116 -31.86 14.31 9.30
C ALA A 116 -30.55 14.18 8.49
N ALA A 117 -30.00 15.29 7.97
CA ALA A 117 -28.70 15.31 7.29
C ALA A 117 -27.58 14.74 8.17
N ALA A 118 -27.63 14.97 9.48
CA ALA A 118 -26.62 14.49 10.42
C ALA A 118 -26.53 12.95 10.48
N ARG A 119 -27.55 12.23 10.00
CA ARG A 119 -27.53 10.76 9.87
C ARG A 119 -26.56 10.28 8.78
N VAL A 120 -26.24 11.13 7.80
CA VAL A 120 -25.20 10.88 6.81
C VAL A 120 -23.88 11.36 7.41
N ASN A 121 -23.21 10.44 8.09
CA ASN A 121 -21.91 10.65 8.72
C ASN A 121 -21.13 9.33 8.75
N PRO A 122 -19.79 9.37 8.62
CA PRO A 122 -18.95 8.22 8.90
C PRO A 122 -19.24 7.59 10.29
N GLN A 123 -19.48 6.29 10.31
CA GLN A 123 -19.67 5.48 11.52
C GLN A 123 -18.37 4.83 11.98
N VAL A 124 -17.42 4.66 11.07
CA VAL A 124 -16.04 4.24 11.34
C VAL A 124 -15.09 5.40 11.10
N GLN A 125 -13.86 5.31 11.63
CA GLN A 125 -12.83 6.32 11.34
C GLN A 125 -12.55 6.34 9.83
N ALA A 126 -12.55 7.53 9.25
CA ALA A 126 -12.20 7.78 7.86
C ALA A 126 -11.02 8.77 7.80
N ASP A 127 -9.89 8.30 7.26
CA ASP A 127 -8.67 9.08 7.14
C ASP A 127 -8.39 9.39 5.66
N LEU A 128 -8.30 10.66 5.29
CA LEU A 128 -7.94 11.09 3.93
C LEU A 128 -6.53 11.67 3.93
N VAL A 129 -5.67 11.23 3.01
CA VAL A 129 -4.33 11.77 2.83
C VAL A 129 -4.23 12.52 1.50
N ILE A 130 -3.67 13.74 1.51
CA ILE A 130 -3.47 14.52 0.28
C ILE A 130 -2.06 14.27 -0.25
N ASP A 131 -1.96 13.51 -1.34
CA ASP A 131 -0.69 13.01 -1.89
C ASP A 131 -0.69 12.81 -3.43
N HIS A 132 -1.83 12.88 -4.11
CA HIS A 132 -1.98 12.73 -5.56
C HIS A 132 -1.94 14.06 -6.32
N SER A 133 -1.79 15.20 -5.64
CA SER A 133 -1.86 16.53 -6.26
C SER A 133 -0.50 17.13 -6.65
N VAL A 134 0.59 16.76 -5.96
CA VAL A 134 1.94 17.23 -6.28
C VAL A 134 2.45 16.63 -7.59
N GLN A 135 3.11 17.46 -8.41
CA GLN A 135 3.74 17.09 -9.67
C GLN A 135 5.23 17.45 -9.66
N VAL A 136 6.03 16.72 -10.44
CA VAL A 136 7.46 17.02 -10.60
C VAL A 136 7.66 18.09 -11.68
N ASP A 137 7.20 19.32 -11.43
CA ASP A 137 7.36 20.45 -12.36
C ASP A 137 8.84 20.87 -12.47
N VAL A 138 9.51 21.00 -11.33
CA VAL A 138 10.94 21.28 -11.19
C VAL A 138 11.63 20.06 -10.58
N PHE A 139 12.82 19.76 -11.08
CA PHE A 139 13.66 18.64 -10.66
C PHE A 139 15.14 19.06 -10.61
N ASN A 140 16.01 18.20 -10.09
CA ASN A 140 17.46 18.43 -10.00
C ASN A 140 17.83 19.84 -9.47
N SER A 141 17.15 20.30 -8.43
CA SER A 141 17.35 21.65 -7.88
C SER A 141 17.02 21.67 -6.38
N PRO A 142 17.80 22.40 -5.55
CA PRO A 142 17.47 22.59 -4.14
C PRO A 142 16.16 23.39 -3.93
N LEU A 143 15.65 24.04 -4.98
CA LEU A 143 14.36 24.75 -4.95
C LEU A 143 13.17 23.88 -5.40
N ALA A 144 13.41 22.65 -5.88
CA ALA A 144 12.39 21.80 -6.48
C ALA A 144 11.19 21.56 -5.54
N LEU A 145 11.44 21.09 -4.32
CA LEU A 145 10.39 20.89 -3.31
C LEU A 145 9.53 22.14 -3.10
N LYS A 146 10.17 23.31 -2.97
CA LYS A 146 9.46 24.58 -2.72
C LYS A 146 8.58 24.97 -3.90
N ILE A 147 9.12 24.93 -5.11
CA ILE A 147 8.40 25.35 -6.33
C ILE A 147 7.24 24.40 -6.61
N ASN A 148 7.48 23.09 -6.55
CA ASN A 148 6.44 22.07 -6.80
C ASN A 148 5.30 22.18 -5.79
N SER A 149 5.62 22.40 -4.50
CA SER A 149 4.60 22.60 -3.46
C SER A 149 3.78 23.89 -3.66
N GLN A 150 4.41 24.96 -4.15
CA GLN A 150 3.71 26.21 -4.47
C GLN A 150 2.74 26.01 -5.63
N LEU A 151 3.20 25.39 -6.72
CA LEU A 151 2.36 25.08 -7.88
C LEU A 151 1.21 24.12 -7.53
N GLU A 152 1.47 23.11 -6.70
CA GLU A 152 0.45 22.22 -6.16
C GLU A 152 -0.67 23.01 -5.48
N PHE A 153 -0.32 23.92 -4.56
CA PHE A 153 -1.30 24.71 -3.81
C PHE A 153 -2.07 25.69 -4.71
N GLU A 154 -1.39 26.35 -5.65
CA GLU A 154 -2.01 27.25 -6.62
C GLU A 154 -3.04 26.53 -7.50
N ARG A 155 -2.72 25.31 -7.95
CA ARG A 155 -3.59 24.50 -8.83
C ARG A 155 -4.77 23.87 -8.09
N ASN A 156 -4.61 23.55 -6.79
CA ASN A 156 -5.56 22.71 -6.05
C ASN A 156 -6.29 23.41 -4.89
N ARG A 157 -6.18 24.74 -4.77
CA ARG A 157 -6.75 25.53 -3.65
C ARG A 157 -8.21 25.18 -3.35
N GLU A 158 -9.07 25.16 -4.36
CA GLU A 158 -10.51 24.87 -4.20
C GLU A 158 -10.75 23.46 -3.63
N ARG A 159 -10.03 22.45 -4.15
CA ARG A 159 -10.10 21.06 -3.66
C ARG A 159 -9.69 20.98 -2.19
N TYR A 160 -8.64 21.70 -1.79
CA TYR A 160 -8.17 21.69 -0.40
C TYR A 160 -9.10 22.42 0.56
N GLU A 161 -9.67 23.54 0.13
CA GLU A 161 -10.71 24.25 0.89
C GLU A 161 -11.95 23.35 1.08
N PHE A 162 -12.34 22.62 0.04
CA PHE A 162 -13.45 21.66 0.11
C PHE A 162 -13.18 20.49 1.05
N LEU A 163 -11.99 19.86 0.99
CA LEU A 163 -11.62 18.78 1.90
C LEU A 163 -11.52 19.25 3.36
N LYS A 164 -11.00 20.47 3.58
CA LYS A 164 -10.95 21.11 4.90
C LYS A 164 -12.34 21.40 5.46
N TRP A 165 -13.28 21.80 4.60
CA TRP A 165 -14.70 21.87 4.96
C TRP A 165 -15.22 20.49 5.37
N GLY A 166 -14.94 19.44 4.59
CA GLY A 166 -15.32 18.06 4.88
C GLY A 166 -14.89 17.60 6.27
N GLN A 167 -13.63 17.88 6.66
CA GLN A 167 -13.14 17.60 8.01
C GLN A 167 -13.94 18.28 9.13
N SER A 168 -14.44 19.50 8.88
CA SER A 168 -15.28 20.20 9.87
C SER A 168 -16.73 19.71 9.83
N ALA A 169 -17.20 19.23 8.69
CA ALA A 169 -18.59 18.90 8.43
C ALA A 169 -18.98 17.46 8.82
N PHE A 170 -18.02 16.53 8.86
CA PHE A 170 -18.24 15.11 9.16
C PHE A 170 -17.46 14.70 10.42
N ALA A 171 -18.14 14.06 11.38
CA ALA A 171 -17.46 13.44 12.52
C ALA A 171 -16.72 12.18 12.08
N ARG A 172 -15.64 11.83 12.81
CA ARG A 172 -14.77 10.68 12.50
C ARG A 172 -14.09 10.77 11.12
N PHE A 173 -13.97 11.99 10.57
CA PHE A 173 -13.27 12.27 9.32
C PHE A 173 -12.03 13.12 9.60
N ARG A 174 -10.85 12.64 9.22
CA ARG A 174 -9.57 13.33 9.41
C ARG A 174 -8.87 13.50 8.07
N VAL A 175 -8.39 14.71 7.79
CA VAL A 175 -7.59 15.03 6.60
C VAL A 175 -6.14 15.25 7.03
N VAL A 176 -5.25 14.43 6.48
CA VAL A 176 -3.80 14.62 6.56
C VAL A 176 -3.41 15.63 5.45
N PRO A 177 -2.79 16.77 5.81
CA PRO A 177 -2.55 17.85 4.87
C PRO A 177 -1.48 17.51 3.82
N PRO A 178 -1.39 18.30 2.73
CA PRO A 178 -0.37 18.11 1.70
C PRO A 178 1.05 18.17 2.25
N ALA A 179 2.01 17.63 1.50
CA ALA A 179 3.44 17.60 1.86
C ALA A 179 3.75 16.90 3.20
N THR A 180 2.91 15.94 3.59
CA THR A 180 3.14 15.09 4.78
C THR A 180 3.74 13.74 4.38
N GLY A 181 3.22 13.14 3.31
CA GLY A 181 3.59 11.80 2.86
C GLY A 181 2.54 11.17 1.95
N ILE A 182 2.81 9.96 1.49
CA ILE A 182 1.92 9.12 0.66
C ILE A 182 1.01 8.30 1.56
N VAL A 183 -0.26 8.15 1.16
CA VAL A 183 -1.35 7.53 1.92
C VAL A 183 -0.95 6.22 2.61
N HIS A 184 -0.30 5.30 1.90
CA HIS A 184 0.04 3.98 2.44
C HIS A 184 1.23 4.00 3.39
N GLN A 185 2.21 4.87 3.17
CA GLN A 185 3.33 5.04 4.09
C GLN A 185 2.88 5.76 5.37
N VAL A 186 2.06 6.80 5.25
CA VAL A 186 1.42 7.47 6.40
C VAL A 186 0.52 6.48 7.17
N ASN A 187 -0.17 5.59 6.46
CA ASN A 187 -0.95 4.53 7.09
C ASN A 187 -0.06 3.60 7.92
N LEU A 188 1.02 3.10 7.33
CA LEU A 188 1.96 2.18 7.96
C LEU A 188 2.70 2.82 9.15
N GLU A 189 3.13 4.07 9.03
CA GLU A 189 3.95 4.79 10.02
C GLU A 189 3.15 5.52 11.10
N TYR A 190 1.85 5.81 10.87
CA TYR A 190 1.09 6.65 11.81
C TYR A 190 -0.36 6.20 12.07
N LEU A 191 -1.15 5.96 11.02
CA LEU A 191 -2.61 5.78 11.18
C LEU A 191 -2.97 4.40 11.73
N ALA A 192 -2.33 3.34 11.26
CA ALA A 192 -2.63 1.96 11.65
C ALA A 192 -2.30 1.70 13.11
N LYS A 193 -3.14 0.87 13.75
CA LYS A 193 -3.02 0.50 15.17
C LYS A 193 -2.76 -0.98 15.40
N VAL A 194 -2.91 -1.81 14.37
CA VAL A 194 -2.91 -3.29 14.42
C VAL A 194 -4.07 -3.85 15.25
N VAL A 195 -4.33 -3.30 16.44
CA VAL A 195 -5.51 -3.54 17.26
C VAL A 195 -6.10 -2.20 17.65
N TRP A 196 -7.38 -1.99 17.36
CA TRP A 196 -8.12 -0.79 17.78
C TRP A 196 -8.76 -1.00 19.14
N ASP A 197 -8.79 0.07 19.94
CA ASP A 197 -9.62 0.22 21.13
C ASP A 197 -10.70 1.26 20.84
N GLU A 198 -11.93 0.79 20.59
CA GLU A 198 -13.09 1.67 20.41
C GLU A 198 -14.08 1.46 21.55
N ASP A 199 -14.30 2.51 22.35
CA ASP A 199 -15.24 2.50 23.47
C ASP A 199 -15.04 1.32 24.44
N GLY A 200 -13.79 0.91 24.67
CA GLY A 200 -13.42 -0.18 25.56
C GLY A 200 -13.51 -1.58 24.94
N VAL A 201 -13.63 -1.68 23.62
CA VAL A 201 -13.67 -2.93 22.86
C VAL A 201 -12.43 -3.04 21.98
N LEU A 202 -11.67 -4.13 22.12
CA LEU A 202 -10.51 -4.43 21.28
C LEU A 202 -10.89 -5.30 20.07
N PHE A 203 -10.37 -4.95 18.90
CA PHE A 203 -10.55 -5.70 17.65
C PHE A 203 -9.37 -5.51 16.68
N PRO A 204 -9.07 -6.47 15.78
CA PRO A 204 -8.03 -6.32 14.79
C PRO A 204 -8.33 -5.12 13.88
N ASP A 205 -7.29 -4.33 13.62
CA ASP A 205 -7.35 -3.32 12.58
C ASP A 205 -7.67 -3.99 11.25
N SER A 206 -8.64 -3.41 10.56
CA SER A 206 -9.03 -3.79 9.22
C SER A 206 -9.63 -2.60 8.51
N LEU A 207 -9.43 -2.52 7.20
CA LEU A 207 -9.90 -1.38 6.43
C LEU A 207 -10.17 -1.70 4.97
N VAL A 208 -10.92 -0.81 4.34
CA VAL A 208 -10.87 -0.63 2.90
C VAL A 208 -10.41 0.77 2.57
N GLY A 209 -9.81 0.93 1.39
CA GLY A 209 -9.37 2.23 0.93
C GLY A 209 -9.74 2.53 -0.50
N THR A 210 -9.90 3.81 -0.84
CA THR A 210 -10.21 4.23 -2.22
C THR A 210 -8.95 4.32 -3.09
N ASP A 211 -8.06 3.35 -2.91
CA ASP A 211 -6.79 3.17 -3.59
C ASP A 211 -6.44 1.68 -3.62
N SER A 212 -6.01 1.15 -4.78
CA SER A 212 -5.74 -0.28 -4.95
C SER A 212 -4.67 -0.81 -4.01
N HIS A 213 -3.64 0.00 -3.72
CA HIS A 213 -2.47 -0.41 -2.95
C HIS A 213 -2.68 -0.29 -1.43
N THR A 214 -3.92 -0.09 -0.96
CA THR A 214 -4.28 -0.21 0.47
C THR A 214 -3.82 -1.55 1.06
N THR A 215 -3.67 -2.58 0.22
CA THR A 215 -3.09 -3.88 0.56
C THR A 215 -1.68 -3.79 1.15
N MET A 216 -0.93 -2.71 0.94
CA MET A 216 0.38 -2.49 1.57
C MET A 216 0.35 -2.68 3.09
N ILE A 217 -0.77 -2.34 3.75
CA ILE A 217 -0.92 -2.47 5.19
C ILE A 217 -0.98 -3.92 5.68
N ASN A 218 -1.22 -4.87 4.78
CA ASN A 218 -1.26 -6.29 5.13
C ASN A 218 0.11 -6.83 5.58
N GLY A 219 1.21 -6.13 5.23
CA GLY A 219 2.55 -6.40 5.78
C GLY A 219 2.69 -6.15 7.29
N LEU A 220 1.75 -5.40 7.88
CA LEU A 220 1.65 -5.11 9.32
C LEU A 220 0.64 -6.02 10.04
N GLY A 221 0.10 -7.04 9.37
CA GLY A 221 -0.94 -7.91 9.95
C GLY A 221 -2.34 -7.31 9.97
N VAL A 222 -2.58 -6.26 9.19
CA VAL A 222 -3.89 -5.59 9.07
C VAL A 222 -4.59 -6.05 7.79
N VAL A 223 -5.79 -6.62 7.89
CA VAL A 223 -6.57 -6.99 6.70
C VAL A 223 -7.13 -5.73 6.05
N GLY A 224 -6.75 -5.47 4.80
CA GLY A 224 -7.37 -4.39 4.04
C GLY A 224 -6.96 -4.33 2.58
N TRP A 225 -7.82 -3.75 1.76
CA TRP A 225 -7.68 -3.73 0.31
C TRP A 225 -8.35 -2.50 -0.33
N GLY A 226 -8.08 -2.31 -1.61
CA GLY A 226 -8.66 -1.22 -2.40
C GLY A 226 -10.07 -1.50 -2.86
N VAL A 227 -10.95 -0.50 -2.77
CA VAL A 227 -12.35 -0.54 -3.21
C VAL A 227 -12.71 0.72 -4.00
N GLY A 228 -13.88 0.71 -4.66
CA GLY A 228 -14.41 1.92 -5.29
C GLY A 228 -14.86 2.97 -4.25
N GLY A 229 -14.98 4.24 -4.68
CA GLY A 229 -15.48 5.33 -3.81
C GLY A 229 -16.83 5.02 -3.17
N ILE A 230 -17.79 4.54 -3.96
CA ILE A 230 -19.14 4.18 -3.50
C ILE A 230 -19.11 3.06 -2.43
N GLU A 231 -18.24 2.06 -2.59
CA GLU A 231 -18.11 0.98 -1.60
C GLU A 231 -17.51 1.51 -0.29
N ALA A 232 -16.48 2.36 -0.38
CA ALA A 232 -15.91 3.02 0.79
C ALA A 232 -16.94 3.92 1.50
N GLU A 233 -17.75 4.68 0.75
CA GLU A 233 -18.85 5.49 1.27
C GLU A 233 -19.93 4.66 1.96
N ALA A 234 -20.31 3.52 1.36
CA ALA A 234 -21.25 2.58 1.95
C ALA A 234 -20.74 2.09 3.31
N VAL A 235 -19.45 1.71 3.41
CA VAL A 235 -18.80 1.36 4.68
C VAL A 235 -18.81 2.53 5.66
N MET A 236 -18.47 3.74 5.20
CA MET A 236 -18.52 4.94 6.03
C MET A 236 -19.91 5.13 6.63
N VAL A 237 -21.01 4.93 5.90
CA VAL A 237 -22.38 5.06 6.45
C VAL A 237 -22.93 3.80 7.12
N GLY A 238 -22.08 2.79 7.36
CA GLY A 238 -22.39 1.61 8.18
C GLY A 238 -22.92 0.40 7.42
N GLN A 239 -22.87 0.38 6.08
CA GLN A 239 -23.13 -0.84 5.32
C GLN A 239 -21.92 -1.79 5.42
N PRO A 240 -22.16 -3.11 5.52
CA PRO A 240 -21.09 -4.08 5.35
C PRO A 240 -20.67 -4.15 3.86
N ILE A 241 -19.47 -4.67 3.66
CA ILE A 241 -19.06 -5.25 2.38
C ILE A 241 -19.61 -6.67 2.36
N TYR A 242 -20.47 -6.94 1.40
CA TYR A 242 -20.88 -8.30 1.10
C TYR A 242 -19.84 -8.92 0.16
N MET A 243 -19.26 -10.03 0.58
CA MET A 243 -18.22 -10.70 -0.19
C MET A 243 -18.34 -12.21 -0.05
N LEU A 244 -17.95 -12.92 -1.10
CA LEU A 244 -17.71 -14.36 -1.01
C LEU A 244 -16.54 -14.62 -0.07
N LEU A 245 -16.63 -15.69 0.71
CA LEU A 245 -15.47 -16.19 1.44
C LEU A 245 -14.32 -16.49 0.45
N PRO A 246 -13.13 -15.91 0.66
CA PRO A 246 -12.06 -16.04 -0.30
C PRO A 246 -11.34 -17.38 -0.14
N GLU A 247 -10.93 -17.95 -1.26
CA GLU A 247 -9.82 -18.90 -1.27
C GLU A 247 -8.57 -18.22 -0.72
N VAL A 248 -7.78 -18.94 0.09
CA VAL A 248 -6.50 -18.44 0.61
C VAL A 248 -5.36 -19.30 0.07
N VAL A 249 -4.50 -18.69 -0.74
CA VAL A 249 -3.28 -19.31 -1.26
C VAL A 249 -2.15 -19.10 -0.25
N GLY A 250 -1.57 -20.19 0.24
CA GLY A 250 -0.38 -20.15 1.08
C GLY A 250 0.86 -19.89 0.23
N PHE A 251 1.69 -18.92 0.60
CA PHE A 251 2.94 -18.62 -0.10
C PHE A 251 4.14 -18.79 0.85
N ARG A 252 4.83 -19.91 0.72
CA ARG A 252 5.94 -20.29 1.58
C ARG A 252 7.24 -19.61 1.14
N LEU A 253 7.93 -18.98 2.10
CA LEU A 253 9.20 -18.29 1.89
C LEU A 253 10.32 -18.95 2.72
N PRO A 254 10.99 -20.01 2.23
CA PRO A 254 12.21 -20.51 2.87
C PRO A 254 13.45 -19.69 2.51
N GLY A 255 14.55 -19.94 3.24
CA GLY A 255 15.84 -19.32 2.97
C GLY A 255 15.95 -17.88 3.46
N ALA A 256 16.91 -17.15 2.92
CA ALA A 256 17.14 -15.72 3.16
C ALA A 256 17.57 -15.05 1.85
N LEU A 257 17.26 -13.76 1.70
CA LEU A 257 17.66 -13.02 0.49
C LEU A 257 19.18 -13.01 0.35
N GLY A 258 19.65 -13.29 -0.86
CA GLY A 258 21.06 -13.25 -1.21
C GLY A 258 21.63 -11.82 -1.21
N GLU A 259 22.95 -11.70 -1.08
CA GLU A 259 23.64 -10.41 -1.19
C GLU A 259 23.32 -9.73 -2.53
N GLY A 260 22.97 -8.45 -2.48
CA GLY A 260 22.62 -7.65 -3.65
C GLY A 260 21.16 -7.77 -4.11
N ALA A 261 20.40 -8.73 -3.60
CA ALA A 261 18.94 -8.79 -3.81
C ALA A 261 18.22 -7.85 -2.82
N THR A 262 17.14 -7.24 -3.28
CA THR A 262 16.34 -6.27 -2.53
C THR A 262 14.90 -6.74 -2.32
N ALA A 263 14.14 -6.03 -1.50
CA ALA A 263 12.70 -6.24 -1.37
C ALA A 263 11.97 -6.04 -2.71
N THR A 264 12.45 -5.13 -3.55
CA THR A 264 11.94 -4.88 -4.90
C THR A 264 12.10 -6.12 -5.78
N ASP A 265 13.27 -6.76 -5.76
CA ASP A 265 13.53 -7.98 -6.52
C ASP A 265 12.63 -9.14 -6.07
N LEU A 266 12.46 -9.26 -4.76
CA LEU A 266 11.58 -10.26 -4.15
C LEU A 266 10.14 -10.06 -4.62
N VAL A 267 9.59 -8.84 -4.51
CA VAL A 267 8.20 -8.60 -4.90
C VAL A 267 7.97 -8.79 -6.40
N LEU A 268 8.94 -8.48 -7.27
CA LEU A 268 8.83 -8.76 -8.69
C LEU A 268 8.78 -10.27 -8.98
N GLY A 269 9.60 -11.07 -8.28
CA GLY A 269 9.54 -12.53 -8.38
C GLY A 269 8.22 -13.11 -7.87
N VAL A 270 7.74 -12.62 -6.72
CA VAL A 270 6.42 -12.99 -6.17
C VAL A 270 5.29 -12.61 -7.15
N THR A 271 5.38 -11.43 -7.76
CA THR A 271 4.36 -10.93 -8.70
C THR A 271 4.28 -11.82 -9.94
N GLU A 272 5.42 -12.18 -10.52
CA GLU A 272 5.51 -13.11 -11.66
C GLU A 272 4.86 -14.47 -11.34
N MET A 273 5.22 -15.06 -10.20
CA MET A 273 4.73 -16.39 -9.78
C MET A 273 3.22 -16.40 -9.50
N LEU A 274 2.74 -15.43 -8.71
CA LEU A 274 1.33 -15.33 -8.34
C LEU A 274 0.44 -15.00 -9.55
N ARG A 275 0.96 -14.22 -10.51
CA ARG A 275 0.27 -14.02 -11.79
C ARG A 275 0.16 -15.27 -12.62
N SER A 276 1.22 -16.06 -12.69
CA SER A 276 1.17 -17.34 -13.39
C SER A 276 0.21 -18.32 -12.72
N HIS A 277 0.07 -18.29 -11.39
CA HIS A 277 -0.84 -19.17 -10.64
C HIS A 277 -2.31 -18.76 -10.77
N GLY A 278 -2.60 -17.46 -10.85
CA GLY A 278 -3.95 -16.95 -11.01
C GLY A 278 -4.70 -16.79 -9.69
N VAL A 279 -4.39 -15.71 -8.97
CA VAL A 279 -4.97 -15.42 -7.64
C VAL A 279 -6.05 -14.33 -7.64
N VAL A 280 -6.70 -14.09 -8.78
CA VAL A 280 -7.78 -13.09 -8.90
C VAL A 280 -8.95 -13.44 -7.98
N GLY A 281 -9.34 -12.51 -7.12
CA GLY A 281 -10.43 -12.69 -6.14
C GLY A 281 -10.06 -13.59 -4.94
N LYS A 282 -8.79 -14.00 -4.84
CA LYS A 282 -8.27 -14.83 -3.74
C LYS A 282 -7.47 -13.98 -2.77
N PHE A 283 -7.32 -14.49 -1.55
CA PHE A 283 -6.33 -13.99 -0.61
C PHE A 283 -5.01 -14.75 -0.80
N VAL A 284 -3.91 -14.10 -0.51
CA VAL A 284 -2.58 -14.74 -0.39
C VAL A 284 -2.10 -14.53 1.03
N GLU A 285 -1.60 -15.58 1.68
CA GLU A 285 -1.03 -15.51 3.02
C GLU A 285 0.41 -16.03 3.00
N PHE A 286 1.34 -15.20 3.45
CA PHE A 286 2.77 -15.52 3.44
C PHE A 286 3.19 -16.19 4.74
N TYR A 287 3.99 -17.25 4.62
CA TYR A 287 4.45 -18.02 5.78
C TYR A 287 5.84 -18.65 5.56
N GLY A 288 6.37 -19.31 6.58
CA GLY A 288 7.62 -20.06 6.51
C GLY A 288 8.82 -19.38 7.18
N PRO A 289 10.00 -20.04 7.15
CA PRO A 289 11.12 -19.63 8.01
C PRO A 289 11.79 -18.32 7.57
N GLY A 290 11.81 -17.99 6.27
CA GLY A 290 12.35 -16.72 5.77
C GLY A 290 11.50 -15.50 6.16
N PHE A 291 10.24 -15.72 6.54
CA PHE A 291 9.37 -14.69 7.10
C PHE A 291 9.74 -14.34 8.56
N ALA A 292 10.36 -15.24 9.34
CA ALA A 292 10.72 -15.06 10.77
C ALA A 292 11.52 -13.79 11.06
N SER A 293 12.49 -13.48 10.21
CA SER A 293 13.36 -12.31 10.37
C SER A 293 13.08 -11.23 9.33
N MET A 294 12.00 -11.34 8.56
CA MET A 294 11.71 -10.39 7.48
C MET A 294 11.19 -9.07 8.08
N PRO A 295 11.85 -7.92 7.85
CA PRO A 295 11.37 -6.62 8.31
C PRO A 295 9.99 -6.28 7.74
N VAL A 296 9.18 -5.56 8.52
CA VAL A 296 7.84 -5.09 8.09
C VAL A 296 7.90 -4.30 6.79
N ALA A 297 8.96 -3.52 6.57
CA ALA A 297 9.15 -2.80 5.32
C ALA A 297 9.17 -3.73 4.09
N ASN A 298 9.85 -4.89 4.18
CA ASN A 298 9.88 -5.87 3.09
C ASN A 298 8.51 -6.54 2.91
N ARG A 299 7.82 -6.84 4.01
CA ARG A 299 6.45 -7.40 3.98
C ARG A 299 5.49 -6.43 3.31
N ALA A 300 5.58 -5.15 3.65
CA ALA A 300 4.77 -4.08 3.08
C ALA A 300 5.06 -3.88 1.59
N THR A 301 6.32 -3.96 1.15
CA THR A 301 6.68 -3.96 -0.27
C THR A 301 6.00 -5.10 -1.03
N ILE A 302 5.99 -6.31 -0.47
CA ILE A 302 5.33 -7.48 -1.09
C ILE A 302 3.82 -7.30 -1.14
N ALA A 303 3.21 -6.97 0.00
CA ALA A 303 1.77 -6.80 0.15
C ALA A 303 1.21 -5.64 -0.68
N ASN A 304 2.01 -4.59 -0.89
CA ASN A 304 1.65 -3.44 -1.71
C ASN A 304 1.28 -3.87 -3.13
N MET A 305 2.05 -4.78 -3.74
CA MET A 305 1.84 -5.22 -5.12
C MET A 305 0.72 -6.24 -5.31
N ALA A 306 -0.14 -6.44 -4.30
CA ALA A 306 -1.28 -7.34 -4.41
C ALA A 306 -2.21 -7.05 -5.60
N PRO A 307 -2.51 -5.80 -5.96
CA PRO A 307 -3.24 -5.50 -7.19
C PRO A 307 -2.49 -5.95 -8.45
N GLU A 308 -1.16 -5.82 -8.46
CA GLU A 308 -0.31 -6.21 -9.60
C GLU A 308 -0.22 -7.70 -9.81
N TYR A 309 -0.31 -8.54 -8.75
CA TYR A 309 -0.49 -10.00 -8.86
C TYR A 309 -1.94 -10.49 -8.70
N GLY A 310 -2.84 -9.56 -8.41
CA GLY A 310 -4.31 -9.57 -8.44
C GLY A 310 -5.00 -10.33 -7.35
N ALA A 311 -4.29 -10.64 -6.27
CA ALA A 311 -4.98 -11.03 -5.06
C ALA A 311 -5.78 -9.84 -4.52
N THR A 312 -6.84 -10.13 -3.76
CA THR A 312 -7.52 -9.10 -3.00
C THR A 312 -6.62 -8.56 -1.88
N ILE A 313 -5.80 -9.42 -1.25
CA ILE A 313 -4.80 -9.05 -0.24
C ILE A 313 -3.55 -9.93 -0.33
N GLY A 314 -2.43 -9.43 0.22
CA GLY A 314 -1.19 -10.19 0.48
C GLY A 314 -0.81 -10.14 1.96
N TYR A 315 -1.30 -11.09 2.76
CA TYR A 315 -1.32 -11.01 4.21
C TYR A 315 -0.10 -11.61 4.91
N PHE A 316 0.42 -10.90 5.91
CA PHE A 316 1.49 -11.35 6.80
C PHE A 316 0.97 -11.32 8.25
N PRO A 317 0.91 -12.45 8.97
CA PRO A 317 0.44 -12.46 10.36
C PRO A 317 1.27 -11.59 11.31
N VAL A 318 0.67 -11.16 12.42
CA VAL A 318 1.35 -10.36 13.45
C VAL A 318 2.40 -11.21 14.18
N ASP A 319 3.61 -10.69 14.33
CA ASP A 319 4.71 -11.31 15.07
C ASP A 319 5.62 -10.27 15.72
N GLU A 320 6.78 -10.69 16.24
CA GLU A 320 7.74 -9.82 16.91
C GLU A 320 8.22 -8.65 16.02
N MET A 321 8.43 -8.89 14.72
CA MET A 321 8.87 -7.84 13.79
C MET A 321 7.80 -6.74 13.65
N VAL A 322 6.52 -7.07 13.84
CA VAL A 322 5.45 -6.06 13.90
C VAL A 322 5.58 -5.23 15.17
N LEU A 323 5.80 -5.84 16.34
CA LEU A 323 5.99 -5.08 17.58
C LEU A 323 7.22 -4.18 17.52
N ASP A 324 8.34 -4.68 17.02
CA ASP A 324 9.56 -3.91 16.79
C ASP A 324 9.31 -2.73 15.86
N TYR A 325 8.54 -2.94 14.78
CA TYR A 325 8.17 -1.86 13.87
C TYR A 325 7.28 -0.81 14.55
N LEU A 326 6.30 -1.22 15.36
CA LEU A 326 5.46 -0.29 16.14
C LEU A 326 6.31 0.55 17.10
N ARG A 327 7.27 -0.05 17.80
CA ARG A 327 8.21 0.69 18.68
C ARG A 327 9.11 1.64 17.88
N LEU A 328 9.68 1.16 16.76
CA LEU A 328 10.56 1.95 15.89
C LEU A 328 9.90 3.23 15.39
N THR A 329 8.60 3.16 15.13
CA THR A 329 7.78 4.27 14.63
C THR A 329 7.12 5.08 15.76
N GLY A 330 7.51 4.84 17.00
CA GLY A 330 7.12 5.66 18.16
C GLY A 330 5.69 5.44 18.63
N ARG A 331 5.13 4.23 18.43
CA ARG A 331 3.81 3.90 18.99
C ARG A 331 3.97 3.67 20.49
N ASP A 332 2.91 4.01 21.22
CA ASP A 332 2.89 3.93 22.69
C ASP A 332 3.09 2.47 23.17
N GLU A 333 3.91 2.25 24.19
CA GLU A 333 4.22 0.89 24.66
C GLU A 333 2.98 0.18 25.22
N ASP A 334 2.03 0.90 25.82
CA ASP A 334 0.77 0.32 26.30
C ASP A 334 -0.06 -0.24 25.13
N LEU A 335 0.00 0.40 23.96
CA LEU A 335 -0.60 -0.11 22.73
C LEU A 335 0.17 -1.33 22.21
N VAL A 336 1.50 -1.29 22.19
CA VAL A 336 2.33 -2.40 21.70
C VAL A 336 2.09 -3.68 22.52
N GLU A 337 2.11 -3.57 23.85
CA GLU A 337 1.80 -4.69 24.73
C GLU A 337 0.35 -5.16 24.57
N THR A 338 -0.60 -4.23 24.40
CA THR A 338 -2.01 -4.58 24.11
C THR A 338 -2.15 -5.37 22.81
N VAL A 339 -1.41 -5.00 21.75
CA VAL A 339 -1.40 -5.71 20.47
C VAL A 339 -0.93 -7.14 20.66
N GLU A 340 0.18 -7.35 21.38
CA GLU A 340 0.70 -8.69 21.65
C GLU A 340 -0.34 -9.55 22.40
N LEU A 341 -0.85 -9.04 23.53
CA LEU A 341 -1.81 -9.76 24.37
C LEU A 341 -3.07 -10.13 23.58
N TYR A 342 -3.62 -9.17 22.83
CA TYR A 342 -4.82 -9.38 22.02
C TYR A 342 -4.58 -10.41 20.92
N CYS A 343 -3.50 -10.27 20.15
CA CYS A 343 -3.20 -11.18 19.05
C CYS A 343 -2.93 -12.60 19.56
N ARG A 344 -2.31 -12.79 20.73
CA ARG A 344 -2.15 -14.10 21.34
C ARG A 344 -3.49 -14.71 21.78
N GLU A 345 -4.32 -13.95 22.49
CA GLU A 345 -5.65 -14.39 22.95
C GLU A 345 -6.54 -14.84 21.77
N GLN A 346 -6.49 -14.10 20.66
CA GLN A 346 -7.31 -14.39 19.47
C GLN A 346 -6.70 -15.45 18.54
N GLY A 347 -5.48 -15.91 18.80
CA GLY A 347 -4.74 -16.74 17.86
C GLY A 347 -4.42 -16.03 16.53
N LEU A 348 -4.30 -14.70 16.54
CA LEU A 348 -3.82 -13.87 15.42
C LEU A 348 -2.29 -13.69 15.43
N TRP A 349 -1.64 -14.03 16.55
CA TRP A 349 -0.19 -14.08 16.66
C TRP A 349 0.35 -15.26 15.83
N ARG A 350 1.38 -14.99 15.03
CA ARG A 350 2.07 -16.00 14.23
C ARG A 350 2.57 -17.15 15.10
N ASP A 351 2.25 -18.36 14.70
CA ASP A 351 2.71 -19.59 15.32
C ASP A 351 3.05 -20.61 14.24
N ASP A 352 4.34 -20.85 14.01
CA ASP A 352 4.82 -21.78 13.00
C ASP A 352 4.53 -23.26 13.34
N ALA A 353 4.13 -23.56 14.60
CA ALA A 353 3.68 -24.90 14.97
C ALA A 353 2.23 -25.18 14.56
N ARG A 354 1.47 -24.15 14.18
CA ARG A 354 0.09 -24.26 13.78
C ARG A 354 -0.02 -24.75 12.33
N SER A 355 -0.82 -25.80 12.14
CA SER A 355 -1.11 -26.35 10.81
C SER A 355 -2.24 -25.58 10.14
N VAL A 356 -1.93 -24.42 9.57
CA VAL A 356 -2.89 -23.65 8.77
C VAL A 356 -3.20 -24.40 7.47
N THR A 357 -4.48 -24.47 7.09
CA THR A 357 -4.91 -25.10 5.83
C THR A 357 -5.20 -24.05 4.76
N TYR A 358 -4.48 -24.14 3.63
CA TYR A 358 -4.63 -23.26 2.47
C TYR A 358 -5.31 -23.98 1.31
N SER A 359 -5.96 -23.23 0.39
CA SER A 359 -6.64 -23.82 -0.77
C SER A 359 -5.66 -24.29 -1.85
N SER A 360 -4.50 -23.65 -1.93
CA SER A 360 -3.34 -24.07 -2.72
C SER A 360 -2.08 -23.46 -2.13
N GLU A 361 -0.92 -23.98 -2.51
CA GLU A 361 0.36 -23.53 -1.98
C GLU A 361 1.38 -23.27 -3.10
N LEU A 362 2.20 -22.24 -2.90
CA LEU A 362 3.38 -21.92 -3.70
C LEU A 362 4.58 -21.75 -2.77
N GLU A 363 5.77 -21.93 -3.32
CA GLU A 363 7.02 -21.76 -2.58
C GLU A 363 8.06 -20.99 -3.39
N LEU A 364 8.71 -20.01 -2.77
CA LEU A 364 9.85 -19.28 -3.32
C LEU A 364 11.00 -19.27 -2.32
N ASP A 365 12.07 -20.00 -2.64
CA ASP A 365 13.32 -19.90 -1.89
C ASP A 365 13.95 -18.52 -2.10
N LEU A 366 14.03 -17.74 -1.01
CA LEU A 366 14.58 -16.39 -1.01
C LEU A 366 16.02 -16.33 -1.51
N ALA A 367 16.80 -17.42 -1.38
CA ALA A 367 18.17 -17.49 -1.89
C ALA A 367 18.25 -17.49 -3.42
N THR A 368 17.14 -17.78 -4.11
CA THR A 368 17.07 -17.82 -5.58
C THR A 368 16.70 -16.47 -6.19
N VAL A 369 16.28 -15.49 -5.38
CA VAL A 369 15.92 -14.14 -5.82
C VAL A 369 17.16 -13.43 -6.37
N ARG A 370 17.02 -12.83 -7.54
CA ARG A 370 18.09 -12.13 -8.25
C ARG A 370 17.69 -10.68 -8.51
N PRO A 371 18.66 -9.75 -8.57
CA PRO A 371 18.44 -8.39 -9.05
C PRO A 371 17.67 -8.39 -10.38
N SER A 372 16.59 -7.63 -10.47
CA SER A 372 15.67 -7.65 -11.60
C SER A 372 14.98 -6.30 -11.82
N LEU A 373 14.36 -6.16 -12.99
CA LEU A 373 13.44 -5.07 -13.33
C LEU A 373 12.15 -5.69 -13.89
N ALA A 374 11.06 -4.91 -13.90
CA ALA A 374 9.83 -5.28 -14.59
C ALA A 374 9.52 -4.29 -15.70
N GLY A 375 9.16 -4.79 -16.88
CA GLY A 375 8.80 -3.97 -18.01
C GLY A 375 9.02 -4.64 -19.36
N PRO A 376 8.87 -3.89 -20.46
CA PRO A 376 8.73 -2.43 -20.52
C PRO A 376 7.30 -1.92 -20.35
N ARG A 377 6.29 -2.80 -20.21
CA ARG A 377 4.87 -2.42 -20.22
C ARG A 377 4.04 -2.91 -19.04
N ARG A 378 4.42 -4.01 -18.38
CA ARG A 378 3.61 -4.62 -17.31
C ARG A 378 4.46 -4.98 -16.10
N PRO A 379 3.92 -4.87 -14.87
CA PRO A 379 4.65 -5.20 -13.62
C PRO A 379 5.09 -6.66 -13.49
N GLN A 380 4.38 -7.59 -14.13
CA GLN A 380 4.73 -9.01 -14.12
C GLN A 380 5.74 -9.41 -15.20
N ASP A 381 6.15 -8.48 -16.08
CA ASP A 381 7.16 -8.73 -17.10
C ASP A 381 8.57 -8.63 -16.48
N ARG A 382 8.87 -9.54 -15.54
CA ARG A 382 10.15 -9.56 -14.82
C ARG A 382 11.30 -9.96 -15.76
N VAL A 383 12.42 -9.25 -15.64
CA VAL A 383 13.66 -9.51 -16.37
C VAL A 383 14.82 -9.41 -15.38
N ASP A 384 15.63 -10.46 -15.29
CA ASP A 384 16.87 -10.43 -14.52
C ASP A 384 17.78 -9.29 -15.01
N LEU A 385 18.42 -8.57 -14.08
CA LEU A 385 19.11 -7.31 -14.37
C LEU A 385 20.22 -7.46 -15.41
N ASP A 386 20.91 -8.61 -15.44
CA ASP A 386 21.95 -8.95 -16.43
C ASP A 386 21.39 -9.27 -17.83
N ARG A 387 20.08 -9.52 -17.94
CA ARG A 387 19.35 -9.80 -19.19
C ARG A 387 18.64 -8.58 -19.77
N VAL A 388 18.43 -7.51 -19.00
CA VAL A 388 17.67 -6.31 -19.42
C VAL A 388 18.10 -5.78 -20.78
N LYS A 389 19.42 -5.68 -21.04
CA LYS A 389 19.93 -5.19 -22.33
C LYS A 389 19.57 -6.09 -23.51
N VAL A 390 19.58 -7.40 -23.31
CA VAL A 390 19.23 -8.38 -24.34
C VAL A 390 17.74 -8.34 -24.60
N GLN A 391 16.93 -8.32 -23.53
CA GLN A 391 15.48 -8.25 -23.63
C GLN A 391 15.02 -6.96 -24.30
N TRP A 392 15.57 -5.80 -23.90
CA TRP A 392 15.28 -4.50 -24.51
C TRP A 392 15.48 -4.50 -26.03
N ARG A 393 16.59 -5.06 -26.52
CA ARG A 393 16.86 -5.14 -27.96
C ARG A 393 15.83 -5.99 -28.68
N SER A 394 15.47 -7.12 -28.08
CA SER A 394 14.41 -7.99 -28.59
C SER A 394 13.08 -7.25 -28.67
N ASP A 395 12.66 -6.59 -27.59
CA ASP A 395 11.38 -5.87 -27.52
C ASP A 395 11.31 -4.70 -28.52
N LEU A 396 12.44 -4.00 -28.67
CA LEU A 396 12.57 -2.90 -29.63
C LEU A 396 12.34 -3.37 -31.06
N GLU A 397 12.92 -4.51 -31.43
CA GLU A 397 12.77 -5.11 -32.76
C GLU A 397 11.40 -5.79 -32.95
N SER A 398 10.83 -6.37 -31.89
CA SER A 398 9.60 -7.16 -31.98
C SER A 398 8.32 -6.32 -31.90
N GLY A 399 8.39 -5.04 -31.51
CA GLY A 399 7.19 -4.18 -31.56
C GLY A 399 7.17 -2.88 -30.77
N LEU A 400 8.25 -2.46 -30.11
CA LEU A 400 8.27 -1.11 -29.51
C LEU A 400 8.58 -0.01 -30.54
N ARG A 401 9.36 -0.31 -31.58
CA ARG A 401 9.75 0.68 -32.59
C ARG A 401 8.52 1.18 -33.36
N PRO A 402 8.26 2.51 -33.40
CA PRO A 402 7.17 3.06 -34.19
C PRO A 402 7.33 2.74 -35.69
N PRO A 403 6.24 2.51 -36.43
CA PRO A 403 6.30 2.38 -37.89
C PRO A 403 6.95 3.61 -38.53
N GLY A 404 7.97 3.40 -39.37
CA GLY A 404 8.71 4.46 -40.04
C GLY A 404 9.94 5.00 -39.28
N ALA A 405 10.14 4.62 -38.02
CA ALA A 405 11.32 5.03 -37.26
C ALA A 405 12.60 4.33 -37.76
N VAL A 406 13.71 5.08 -37.88
CA VAL A 406 14.99 4.57 -38.40
C VAL A 406 15.75 3.80 -37.31
N ALA A 407 16.17 2.58 -37.60
CA ALA A 407 17.00 1.77 -36.71
C ALA A 407 18.34 2.45 -36.39
N GLY A 408 18.65 2.58 -35.10
CA GLY A 408 19.89 3.22 -34.65
C GLY A 408 19.91 4.75 -34.81
N ALA A 409 18.75 5.40 -34.99
CA ALA A 409 18.66 6.85 -35.01
C ALA A 409 19.26 7.47 -33.74
N ARG A 410 20.01 8.55 -33.93
CA ARG A 410 20.56 9.38 -32.85
C ARG A 410 20.14 10.82 -33.07
N ALA A 411 19.31 11.36 -32.17
CA ALA A 411 18.81 12.72 -32.22
C ALA A 411 19.80 13.68 -31.54
N PRO A 412 20.40 14.64 -32.25
CA PRO A 412 21.27 15.63 -31.63
C PRO A 412 20.43 16.58 -30.75
N VAL A 413 20.87 16.79 -29.51
CA VAL A 413 20.20 17.69 -28.56
C VAL A 413 21.24 18.57 -27.89
N SER A 414 20.86 19.83 -27.63
CA SER A 414 21.64 20.74 -26.80
C SER A 414 20.78 21.21 -25.64
N CYS A 415 21.21 20.93 -24.42
CA CYS A 415 20.50 21.26 -23.18
C CYS A 415 21.52 21.46 -22.05
N GLU A 416 21.25 22.34 -21.09
CA GLU A 416 22.16 22.65 -19.96
C GLU A 416 23.60 22.99 -20.39
N GLY A 417 23.77 23.69 -21.52
CA GLY A 417 25.09 24.05 -22.06
C GLY A 417 25.92 22.87 -22.61
N SER A 418 25.31 21.69 -22.73
CA SER A 418 25.94 20.48 -23.26
C SER A 418 25.25 20.01 -24.54
N SER A 419 26.02 19.48 -25.49
CA SER A 419 25.49 18.84 -26.70
C SER A 419 25.74 17.33 -26.66
N PHE A 420 24.71 16.55 -26.94
CA PHE A 420 24.72 15.08 -26.91
C PHE A 420 23.78 14.51 -27.97
N ALA A 421 23.72 13.19 -28.08
CA ALA A 421 22.81 12.51 -29.01
C ALA A 421 21.99 11.44 -28.28
N LEU A 422 20.66 11.58 -28.30
CA LEU A 422 19.71 10.62 -27.74
C LEU A 422 19.41 9.51 -28.74
N GLY A 423 19.21 8.29 -28.27
CA GLY A 423 18.74 7.17 -29.08
C GLY A 423 17.82 6.24 -28.30
N ASP A 424 17.40 5.18 -28.98
CA ASP A 424 16.54 4.15 -28.38
C ASP A 424 17.17 3.56 -27.11
N GLY A 425 16.41 3.53 -26.02
CA GLY A 425 16.80 2.97 -24.72
C GLY A 425 17.54 3.94 -23.80
N ASP A 426 17.81 5.17 -24.24
CA ASP A 426 18.32 6.19 -23.33
C ASP A 426 17.27 6.48 -22.26
N VAL A 427 17.70 6.46 -21.00
CA VAL A 427 16.85 6.80 -19.85
C VAL A 427 16.64 8.30 -19.84
N VAL A 428 15.39 8.75 -19.83
CA VAL A 428 15.01 10.17 -19.76
C VAL A 428 14.37 10.54 -18.42
N ILE A 429 13.87 9.56 -17.67
CA ILE A 429 13.35 9.71 -16.30
C ILE A 429 13.99 8.65 -15.42
N ALA A 430 14.51 9.06 -14.27
CA ALA A 430 14.99 8.18 -13.22
C ALA A 430 14.42 8.66 -11.87
N ALA A 431 13.40 7.97 -11.36
CA ALA A 431 12.64 8.43 -10.19
C ALA A 431 12.75 7.44 -9.02
N ILE A 432 13.24 7.92 -7.87
CA ILE A 432 13.04 7.23 -6.58
C ILE A 432 11.70 7.74 -6.03
N THR A 433 10.67 6.92 -6.16
CA THR A 433 9.26 7.28 -5.93
C THR A 433 8.49 6.10 -5.35
N SER A 434 7.16 6.21 -5.27
CA SER A 434 6.24 5.18 -4.76
C SER A 434 6.36 4.89 -3.26
N CYS A 435 5.22 4.66 -2.62
CA CYS A 435 5.17 4.12 -1.26
C CYS A 435 5.75 2.69 -1.18
N THR A 436 5.76 1.93 -2.28
CA THR A 436 6.27 0.55 -2.34
C THR A 436 7.72 0.44 -1.87
N ASN A 437 8.56 1.41 -2.24
CA ASN A 437 10.00 1.40 -1.94
C ASN A 437 10.43 2.48 -0.97
N THR A 438 9.81 3.68 -1.00
CA THR A 438 10.24 4.78 -0.12
C THR A 438 9.88 4.57 1.35
N SER A 439 8.96 3.65 1.65
CA SER A 439 8.68 3.16 2.99
C SER A 439 9.73 2.19 3.54
N ASN A 440 10.69 1.77 2.71
CA ASN A 440 11.67 0.76 3.05
C ASN A 440 13.06 1.36 3.24
N PRO A 441 13.54 1.50 4.50
CA PRO A 441 14.85 2.09 4.77
C PRO A 441 16.01 1.36 4.10
N ASP A 442 15.94 0.05 3.89
CA ASP A 442 17.05 -0.73 3.34
C ASP A 442 17.38 -0.28 1.90
N VAL A 443 16.36 -0.14 1.05
CA VAL A 443 16.56 0.30 -0.34
C VAL A 443 16.85 1.79 -0.44
N MET A 444 16.32 2.61 0.48
CA MET A 444 16.60 4.05 0.49
C MET A 444 18.03 4.36 0.97
N MET A 445 18.49 3.69 2.02
CA MET A 445 19.89 3.74 2.47
C MET A 445 20.81 3.15 1.41
N GLY A 446 20.40 2.03 0.78
CA GLY A 446 21.11 1.43 -0.35
C GLY A 446 21.31 2.42 -1.51
N ALA A 447 20.25 3.14 -1.91
CA ALA A 447 20.33 4.18 -2.95
C ALA A 447 21.31 5.29 -2.56
N GLY A 448 21.26 5.77 -1.31
CA GLY A 448 22.21 6.76 -0.79
C GLY A 448 23.66 6.27 -0.82
N LEU A 449 23.91 5.01 -0.44
CA LEU A 449 25.25 4.40 -0.46
C LEU A 449 25.78 4.24 -1.90
N VAL A 450 24.91 3.91 -2.85
CA VAL A 450 25.25 3.87 -4.28
C VAL A 450 25.59 5.28 -4.78
N ALA A 451 24.81 6.29 -4.43
CA ALA A 451 25.07 7.69 -4.78
C ALA A 451 26.42 8.18 -4.23
N ARG A 452 26.72 7.89 -2.95
CA ARG A 452 28.02 8.19 -2.34
C ARG A 452 29.17 7.57 -3.11
N ASN A 453 29.04 6.29 -3.44
CA ASN A 453 30.06 5.53 -4.16
C ASN A 453 30.22 6.01 -5.62
N ALA A 454 29.16 6.49 -6.25
CA ALA A 454 29.19 7.11 -7.58
C ALA A 454 29.93 8.45 -7.54
N ARG A 455 29.55 9.31 -6.59
CA ARG A 455 30.19 10.62 -6.36
C ARG A 455 31.69 10.50 -6.06
N GLN A 456 32.09 9.58 -5.19
CA GLN A 456 33.51 9.32 -4.89
C GLN A 456 34.33 8.90 -6.13
N ARG A 457 33.67 8.35 -7.15
CA ARG A 457 34.26 7.96 -8.43
C ARG A 457 34.13 9.04 -9.51
N GLY A 458 33.58 10.22 -9.19
CA GLY A 458 33.33 11.29 -10.14
C GLY A 458 32.25 10.97 -11.17
N LEU A 459 31.34 10.04 -10.87
CA LEU A 459 30.20 9.72 -11.71
C LEU A 459 29.04 10.67 -11.39
N ASP A 460 28.31 11.07 -12.43
CA ASP A 460 27.14 11.94 -12.35
C ASP A 460 26.06 11.49 -13.34
N ARG A 461 24.82 11.96 -13.15
CA ARG A 461 23.72 11.74 -14.09
C ARG A 461 24.05 12.36 -15.44
N LYS A 462 23.40 11.86 -16.49
CA LYS A 462 23.44 12.53 -17.79
C LYS A 462 22.53 13.77 -17.79
N PRO A 463 22.90 14.88 -18.46
CA PRO A 463 22.14 16.14 -18.40
C PRO A 463 20.66 16.03 -18.81
N TRP A 464 20.34 15.11 -19.73
CA TRP A 464 18.97 14.88 -20.19
C TRP A 464 18.08 14.08 -19.24
N VAL A 465 18.67 13.45 -18.21
CA VAL A 465 17.91 12.56 -17.32
C VAL A 465 17.19 13.41 -16.27
N LYS A 466 15.86 13.33 -16.27
CA LYS A 466 15.02 13.89 -15.22
C LYS A 466 15.07 13.00 -13.98
N THR A 467 15.91 13.38 -13.02
CA THR A 467 16.06 12.70 -11.73
C THR A 467 15.15 13.29 -10.66
N SER A 468 14.53 12.45 -9.85
CA SER A 468 13.67 12.89 -8.75
C SER A 468 13.71 11.94 -7.56
N LEU A 469 13.66 12.51 -6.35
CA LEU A 469 13.42 11.80 -5.10
C LEU A 469 12.08 12.28 -4.52
N ALA A 470 11.10 11.39 -4.41
CA ALA A 470 9.77 11.69 -3.89
C ALA A 470 9.45 10.73 -2.72
N PRO A 471 9.90 11.07 -1.49
CA PRO A 471 9.72 10.21 -0.34
C PRO A 471 8.25 10.13 0.09
N GLY A 472 7.79 8.96 0.53
CA GLY A 472 6.43 8.81 1.04
C GLY A 472 6.23 9.28 2.48
N SER A 473 7.28 9.75 3.17
CA SER A 473 7.13 10.54 4.41
C SER A 473 8.39 11.37 4.69
N LYS A 474 8.28 12.32 5.64
CA LYS A 474 9.42 13.12 6.13
C LYS A 474 10.45 12.32 6.92
N VAL A 475 10.10 11.12 7.39
CA VAL A 475 11.03 10.24 8.12
C VAL A 475 12.18 9.83 7.21
N VAL A 476 11.88 9.60 5.91
CA VAL A 476 12.88 9.24 4.90
C VAL A 476 13.96 10.28 4.76
N THR A 477 13.57 11.55 4.63
CA THR A 477 14.53 12.64 4.55
C THR A 477 15.32 12.81 5.84
N ASP A 478 14.69 12.65 7.01
CA ASP A 478 15.38 12.78 8.30
C ASP A 478 16.53 11.77 8.46
N TYR A 479 16.30 10.49 8.19
CA TYR A 479 17.39 9.50 8.32
C TYR A 479 18.44 9.62 7.21
N LEU A 480 18.07 10.05 5.99
CA LEU A 480 19.02 10.31 4.91
C LEU A 480 19.90 11.52 5.22
N ASP A 481 19.35 12.57 5.81
CA ASP A 481 20.10 13.74 6.27
C ASP A 481 21.04 13.38 7.42
N ARG A 482 20.53 12.68 8.44
CA ARG A 482 21.32 12.29 9.62
C ARG A 482 22.47 11.32 9.29
N SER A 483 22.29 10.48 8.28
CA SER A 483 23.36 9.59 7.79
C SER A 483 24.34 10.29 6.84
N GLY A 484 24.05 11.52 6.40
CA GLY A 484 24.81 12.26 5.39
C GLY A 484 24.57 11.80 3.96
N LEU A 485 23.71 10.80 3.74
CA LEU A 485 23.45 10.22 2.43
C LEU A 485 22.55 11.10 1.55
N MET A 486 21.74 11.99 2.13
CA MET A 486 20.97 12.97 1.34
C MET A 486 21.90 13.84 0.50
N HIS A 487 23.01 14.32 1.07
CA HIS A 487 23.98 15.13 0.34
C HIS A 487 24.59 14.37 -0.84
N ASP A 488 24.79 13.06 -0.69
CA ASP A 488 25.31 12.21 -1.76
C ASP A 488 24.27 11.97 -2.86
N LEU A 489 22.98 11.80 -2.52
CA LEU A 489 21.87 11.70 -3.47
C LEU A 489 21.70 12.99 -4.29
N GLU A 490 21.70 14.14 -3.62
CA GLU A 490 21.62 15.46 -4.26
C GLU A 490 22.81 15.69 -5.21
N ALA A 491 24.01 15.25 -4.83
CA ALA A 491 25.22 15.40 -5.64
C ALA A 491 25.16 14.64 -6.97
N VAL A 492 24.30 13.63 -7.10
CA VAL A 492 24.03 12.90 -8.36
C VAL A 492 22.64 13.22 -8.92
N GLY A 493 22.02 14.29 -8.43
CA GLY A 493 20.82 14.91 -8.98
C GLY A 493 19.48 14.44 -8.42
N PHE A 494 19.46 13.59 -7.38
CA PHE A 494 18.24 13.13 -6.71
C PHE A 494 17.83 14.08 -5.58
N TYR A 495 17.37 15.26 -5.96
CA TYR A 495 16.77 16.22 -5.02
C TYR A 495 15.36 15.82 -4.63
N VAL A 496 14.97 16.16 -3.40
CA VAL A 496 13.58 16.00 -2.94
C VAL A 496 12.67 16.91 -3.77
N VAL A 497 11.71 16.31 -4.47
CA VAL A 497 10.77 17.04 -5.35
C VAL A 497 9.37 17.21 -4.74
N GLY A 498 9.03 16.43 -3.72
CA GLY A 498 7.71 16.45 -3.08
C GLY A 498 7.52 15.23 -2.15
N TYR A 499 6.54 15.32 -1.25
CA TYR A 499 6.10 14.19 -0.42
C TYR A 499 4.72 13.74 -0.88
N GLY A 500 4.70 12.92 -1.94
CA GLY A 500 3.47 12.46 -2.60
C GLY A 500 3.77 11.50 -3.76
N CYS A 501 2.72 10.98 -4.38
CA CYS A 501 2.82 9.88 -5.36
C CYS A 501 3.66 10.24 -6.58
N THR A 502 3.61 11.49 -7.05
CA THR A 502 4.45 12.03 -8.14
C THR A 502 4.55 11.08 -9.35
N SER A 503 5.76 10.64 -9.71
CA SER A 503 6.00 9.83 -10.92
C SER A 503 5.34 8.45 -10.86
N CYS A 504 5.06 7.91 -9.67
CA CYS A 504 4.37 6.63 -9.49
C CYS A 504 2.96 6.63 -10.13
N ILE A 505 2.26 7.76 -10.09
CA ILE A 505 0.90 7.90 -10.65
C ILE A 505 0.89 8.63 -11.99
N GLY A 506 2.06 8.84 -12.61
CA GLY A 506 2.20 9.62 -13.84
C GLY A 506 2.25 11.14 -13.65
N ASN A 507 2.26 11.64 -12.41
CA ASN A 507 2.51 13.06 -12.10
C ASN A 507 4.02 13.40 -12.20
N SER A 508 4.68 12.88 -13.23
CA SER A 508 6.11 13.06 -13.49
C SER A 508 6.46 14.43 -14.05
N GLY A 509 5.47 15.28 -14.37
CA GLY A 509 5.67 16.59 -15.00
C GLY A 509 6.32 16.52 -16.39
N PRO A 510 6.54 17.67 -17.06
CA PRO A 510 7.11 17.68 -18.40
C PRO A 510 8.60 17.27 -18.41
N LEU A 511 9.04 16.62 -19.48
CA LEU A 511 10.46 16.56 -19.83
C LEU A 511 10.93 17.95 -20.28
N PRO A 512 12.23 18.26 -20.23
CA PRO A 512 12.73 19.47 -20.88
C PRO A 512 12.36 19.48 -22.37
N ASP A 513 11.96 20.65 -22.88
CA ASP A 513 11.37 20.78 -24.22
C ASP A 513 12.29 20.21 -25.30
N GLU A 514 13.59 20.45 -25.21
CA GLU A 514 14.56 19.96 -26.19
C GLU A 514 14.63 18.43 -26.21
N ILE A 515 14.47 17.78 -25.05
CA ILE A 515 14.41 16.32 -24.93
C ILE A 515 13.11 15.80 -25.54
N ALA A 516 11.97 16.40 -25.18
CA ALA A 516 10.66 15.99 -25.67
C ALA A 516 10.52 16.15 -27.19
N ILE A 517 11.02 17.27 -27.74
CA ILE A 517 11.08 17.54 -29.18
C ILE A 517 11.94 16.48 -29.87
N ALA A 518 13.15 16.21 -29.37
CA ALA A 518 14.05 15.23 -29.97
C ALA A 518 13.48 13.81 -29.99
N VAL A 519 12.86 13.38 -28.88
CA VAL A 519 12.20 12.07 -28.80
C VAL A 519 11.07 11.95 -29.82
N ARG A 520 10.21 12.97 -29.92
CA ARG A 520 9.08 12.97 -30.84
C ARG A 520 9.51 13.03 -32.30
N ASP A 521 10.35 14.01 -32.66
CA ASP A 521 10.70 14.32 -34.05
C ASP A 521 11.57 13.21 -34.68
N HIS A 522 12.35 12.50 -33.87
CA HIS A 522 13.13 11.33 -34.30
C HIS A 522 12.47 9.99 -33.98
N GLN A 523 11.24 9.99 -33.44
CA GLN A 523 10.46 8.80 -33.09
C GLN A 523 11.24 7.80 -32.23
N LEU A 524 11.99 8.30 -31.25
CA LEU A 524 12.83 7.46 -30.36
C LEU A 524 11.98 6.72 -29.34
N VAL A 525 12.37 5.48 -29.03
CA VAL A 525 11.82 4.73 -27.90
C VAL A 525 12.75 4.89 -26.69
N VAL A 526 12.47 5.88 -25.84
CA VAL A 526 13.23 6.16 -24.61
C VAL A 526 12.66 5.43 -23.40
N ALA A 527 13.43 5.36 -22.32
CA ALA A 527 13.06 4.65 -21.10
C ALA A 527 12.79 5.58 -19.91
N SER A 528 11.86 5.15 -19.06
CA SER A 528 11.68 5.66 -17.70
C SER A 528 11.99 4.53 -16.72
N VAL A 529 12.80 4.80 -15.71
CA VAL A 529 13.11 3.84 -14.64
C VAL A 529 12.62 4.45 -13.33
N LEU A 530 11.77 3.72 -12.62
CA LEU A 530 11.19 4.15 -11.35
C LEU A 530 11.19 2.98 -10.37
N SER A 531 11.33 3.32 -9.08
CA SER A 531 11.28 2.35 -7.99
C SER A 531 9.86 1.95 -7.64
#